data_AF-A0A934D948-F1
#
_entry.id   AF-A0A934D948-F1
#
_cell.length_a   1.000
_cell.length_b   1.000
_cell.length_c   1.000
_cell.angle_alpha   90.00
_cell.angle_beta   90.00
_cell.angle_gamma   90.00
#
_symmetry.space_group_name_H-M   'P 1'
#
loop_
_entity.id
_entity.type
_entity.pdbx_description
1 polymer ?
#
loop_
_entity_poly.entity_id
_entity_poly.type
_entity_poly.pdbx_seq_one_letter_code
_entity_poly.pdbx_strand_id
1 'polypeptide(L)' 'MPEMDQHSKIIEHLDLLNRQVARQNSIGRMFVVGIVYGIGFFVGSAIIATIALGILGPWFAQIDWVRSGFEAGTAFLRP' A
#
# COMPACT_ATOMS: atom_id res chain seq x y z
N MET A 1 48.74 -17.34 -23.33
CA MET A 1 47.77 -17.79 -22.30
C MET A 1 46.71 -16.69 -22.13
N PRO A 2 45.60 -16.74 -22.87
CA PRO A 2 44.59 -15.68 -22.93
C PRO A 2 43.46 -15.76 -21.87
N GLU A 3 43.36 -16.86 -21.12
CA GLU A 3 42.26 -17.09 -20.17
C GLU A 3 42.27 -16.19 -18.93
N MET A 4 43.44 -15.69 -18.50
CA MET A 4 43.53 -14.81 -17.32
C MET A 4 42.87 -13.42 -17.54
N ASP A 5 42.81 -12.97 -18.78
CA ASP A 5 42.30 -11.63 -19.11
C ASP A 5 40.77 -11.59 -19.10
N GLN A 6 40.11 -12.69 -19.50
CA GLN A 6 38.65 -12.81 -19.42
C GLN A 6 38.15 -12.92 -17.98
N HIS A 7 38.84 -13.71 -17.15
CA HIS A 7 38.45 -13.88 -15.75
C HIS A 7 38.54 -12.57 -14.96
N SER A 8 39.55 -11.75 -15.27
CA SER A 8 39.76 -10.43 -14.65
C SER A 8 38.66 -9.43 -15.05
N LYS A 9 38.27 -9.41 -16.33
CA LYS A 9 37.17 -8.56 -16.82
C LYS A 9 35.81 -8.95 -16.24
N ILE A 10 35.57 -10.24 -16.03
CA ILE A 10 34.34 -10.74 -15.40
C ILE A 10 34.25 -10.27 -13.93
N ILE A 11 35.37 -10.35 -13.18
CA ILE A 11 35.42 -9.88 -11.80
C ILE A 11 35.20 -8.36 -11.72
N GLU A 12 35.79 -7.60 -12.64
CA GLU A 12 35.60 -6.15 -12.71
C GLU A 12 34.15 -5.77 -13.02
N HIS A 13 33.49 -6.48 -13.94
CA HIS A 13 32.07 -6.27 -14.24
C HIS A 13 31.17 -6.63 -13.05
N LEU A 14 31.50 -7.70 -12.32
CA LEU A 14 30.77 -8.08 -11.11
C LEU A 14 30.89 -7.03 -10.01
N ASP A 15 32.07 -6.41 -9.81
CA ASP A 15 32.24 -5.35 -8.81
C ASP A 15 31.50 -4.06 -9.20
N LEU A 16 31.50 -3.71 -10.49
CA LEU A 16 30.73 -2.57 -11.01
C LEU A 16 29.22 -2.79 -10.85
N LEU A 17 28.71 -3.99 -11.16
CA LEU A 17 27.31 -4.34 -10.93
C LEU A 17 26.97 -4.28 -9.44
N ASN A 18 27.81 -4.84 -8.57
CA ASN A 18 27.56 -4.84 -7.13
C ASN A 18 27.51 -3.40 -6.56
N ARG A 19 28.42 -2.52 -7.00
CA ARG A 19 28.42 -1.10 -6.61
C ARG A 19 27.23 -0.32 -7.17
N GLN A 20 26.74 -0.67 -8.36
CA GLN A 20 25.55 -0.05 -8.95
C GLN A 20 24.28 -0.53 -8.27
N VAL A 21 24.16 -1.83 -8.00
CA VAL A 21 23.04 -2.41 -7.24
C VAL A 21 23.03 -1.87 -5.82
N ALA A 22 24.18 -1.73 -5.15
CA ALA A 22 24.25 -1.11 -3.82
C ALA A 22 23.83 0.38 -3.84
N ARG A 23 24.13 1.12 -4.92
CA ARG A 23 23.67 2.51 -5.09
C ARG A 23 22.21 2.63 -5.53
N GLN A 24 21.69 1.64 -6.27
CA GLN A 24 20.31 1.59 -6.76
C GLN A 24 19.36 0.83 -5.86
N ASN A 25 19.86 0.16 -4.81
CA ASN A 25 19.05 -0.48 -3.78
C ASN A 25 18.39 0.64 -2.97
N SER A 26 17.35 1.15 -3.60
CA SER A 26 16.64 2.36 -3.27
C SER A 26 15.66 2.06 -2.15
N ILE A 27 16.16 1.50 -1.04
CA ILE A 27 15.40 1.22 0.18
C ILE A 27 14.59 2.47 0.57
N GLY A 28 15.20 3.66 0.48
CA GLY A 28 14.50 4.93 0.71
C GLY A 28 13.37 5.20 -0.29
N ARG A 29 13.55 4.92 -1.58
CA ARG A 29 12.51 5.10 -2.61
C ARG A 29 11.40 4.06 -2.47
N MET A 30 11.75 2.80 -2.20
CA MET A 30 10.80 1.72 -1.94
C MET A 30 9.95 2.04 -0.70
N PHE A 31 10.55 2.63 0.34
CA PHE A 31 9.86 3.07 1.53
C PHE A 31 8.91 4.25 1.26
N VAL A 32 9.37 5.28 0.54
CA VAL A 32 8.53 6.43 0.15
C VAL A 32 7.36 6.00 -0.73
N VAL A 33 7.62 5.16 -1.73
CA VAL A 33 6.56 4.59 -2.58
C VAL A 33 5.57 3.78 -1.74
N GLY A 34 6.06 2.96 -0.81
CA GLY A 34 5.22 2.22 0.12
C GLY A 34 4.32 3.11 0.97
N ILE A 35 4.85 4.20 1.53
CA ILE A 35 4.06 5.15 2.34
C ILE A 35 3.01 5.87 1.48
N VAL A 36 3.40 6.37 0.30
CA VAL A 36 2.48 7.09 -0.60
C VAL A 36 1.34 6.18 -1.07
N TYR A 37 1.64 4.93 -1.44
CA TYR A 37 0.62 3.95 -1.78
C TYR A 37 -0.24 3.54 -0.58
N GLY A 38 0.36 3.40 0.61
CA GLY A 38 -0.36 3.07 1.84
C GLY A 38 -1.38 4.15 2.22
N ILE A 39 -0.97 5.42 2.22
CA ILE A 39 -1.85 6.55 2.50
C ILE A 39 -2.92 6.68 1.41
N GLY A 40 -2.53 6.57 0.14
CA GLY A 40 -3.47 6.61 -0.98
C GLY A 40 -4.52 5.51 -0.92
N PHE A 41 -4.14 4.29 -0.52
CA PHE A 41 -5.05 3.18 -0.32
C PHE A 41 -6.01 3.42 0.86
N PHE A 42 -5.51 3.93 1.98
CA PHE A 42 -6.35 4.22 3.15
C PHE A 42 -7.39 5.30 2.84
N VAL A 43 -6.98 6.41 2.22
CA VAL A 43 -7.88 7.50 1.84
C VAL A 43 -8.86 7.05 0.76
N GLY A 44 -8.37 6.36 -0.28
CA GLY A 44 -9.20 5.84 -1.36
C GLY A 44 -10.24 4.83 -0.88
N SER A 45 -9.84 3.91 0.00
CA SER A 45 -10.77 2.93 0.58
C SER A 45 -11.81 3.58 1.50
N ALA A 46 -11.46 4.61 2.27
CA ALA A 46 -12.43 5.35 3.09
C ALA A 46 -13.48 6.07 2.23
N ILE A 47 -13.07 6.67 1.11
CA ILE A 47 -13.98 7.30 0.14
C ILE A 47 -14.90 6.25 -0.48
N ILE A 48 -14.33 5.14 -0.99
CA ILE A 48 -15.11 4.06 -1.61
C ILE A 48 -16.08 3.44 -0.59
N ALA A 49 -15.66 3.22 0.66
CA ALA A 49 -16.52 2.71 1.71
C ALA A 49 -17.69 3.66 2.01
N THR A 50 -17.43 4.96 2.05
CA THR A 50 -18.47 5.97 2.28
C THR A 50 -19.49 6.00 1.13
N ILE A 51 -19.01 5.91 -0.12
CA ILE A 51 -19.88 5.82 -1.31
C ILE A 51 -20.67 4.51 -1.30
N ALA A 52 -20.02 3.39 -0.99
CA ALA A 52 -20.66 2.09 -0.89
C ALA A 52 -21.76 2.09 0.18
N LEU A 53 -21.50 2.65 1.36
CA LEU A 53 -22.51 2.81 2.41
C LEU A 53 -23.62 3.78 2.03
N GLY A 54 -23.33 4.85 1.27
CA GLY A 54 -24.36 5.76 0.78
C GLY A 54 -25.30 5.11 -0.25
N ILE A 55 -24.75 4.32 -1.17
CA ILE A 55 -25.51 3.65 -2.24
C ILE A 55 -26.22 2.40 -1.72
N LEU A 56 -25.51 1.57 -0.94
CA LEU A 56 -26.04 0.33 -0.37
C LEU A 56 -26.74 0.56 0.98
N GLY A 57 -26.75 1.79 1.48
CA GLY A 57 -27.44 2.18 2.72
C GLY A 57 -28.88 1.71 2.82
N PRO A 58 -29.71 1.80 1.75
CA PRO A 58 -31.09 1.29 1.77
C PRO A 58 -31.18 -0.23 1.94
N TRP A 59 -30.16 -0.98 1.50
CA TRP A 59 -30.09 -2.43 1.64
C TRP A 59 -29.52 -2.83 3.00
N PHE A 60 -28.48 -2.14 3.50
CA PHE A 60 -27.94 -2.36 4.83
C PHE A 60 -28.92 -1.95 5.95
N ALA A 61 -29.78 -0.96 5.73
CA ALA A 61 -30.84 -0.55 6.68
C ALA A 61 -31.95 -1.60 6.88
N GLN A 62 -31.99 -2.64 6.04
CA GLN A 62 -32.88 -3.79 6.19
C GLN A 62 -32.27 -4.91 7.05
N ILE A 63 -30.98 -4.81 7.41
CA ILE A 63 -30.32 -5.76 8.30
C ILE A 63 -30.61 -5.34 9.75
N ASP A 64 -31.34 -6.18 10.48
CA ASP A 64 -31.82 -5.89 11.85
C ASP A 64 -30.69 -5.53 12.83
N TRP A 65 -29.50 -6.13 12.66
CA TRP A 65 -28.31 -5.81 13.47
C TRP A 65 -27.73 -4.42 13.17
N VAL A 66 -27.77 -3.97 11.91
CA VAL A 66 -27.30 -2.63 11.52
C VAL A 66 -28.28 -1.57 12.02
N ARG A 67 -29.58 -1.83 11.93
CA ARG A 67 -30.63 -0.95 12.45
C ARG A 67 -30.53 -0.75 13.97
N SER A 68 -30.40 -1.83 14.73
CA SER A 68 -30.25 -1.76 16.20
C SER A 68 -28.97 -1.03 16.64
N GLY A 69 -27.85 -1.21 15.92
CA GLY A 69 -26.62 -0.43 16.17
C GLY A 69 -26.77 1.06 15.87
N PHE A 70 -27.49 1.41 14.80
CA PHE A 70 -27.76 2.80 14.42
C PHE A 70 -28.73 3.49 15.39
N GLU A 71 -29.78 2.79 15.83
CA GLU A 71 -30.72 3.27 16.85
C GLU A 71 -30.03 3.47 18.21
N ALA A 72 -29.12 2.58 18.61
CA ALA A 72 -28.33 2.73 19.83
C ALA A 72 -27.37 3.94 19.77
N GLY A 73 -26.70 4.15 18.63
CA GLY A 73 -25.82 5.30 18.43
C GLY A 73 -26.57 6.64 18.37
N THR A 74 -27.77 6.66 17.76
CA THR A 74 -28.60 7.87 17.68
C THR A 74 -29.34 8.18 18.98
N ALA A 75 -29.67 7.17 19.79
CA ALA A 75 -30.18 7.36 21.15
C ALA A 75 -29.16 8.05 22.07
N PHE A 76 -27.85 7.88 21.82
CA PHE A 76 -26.78 8.58 22.55
C PHE A 76 -26.57 10.02 22.08
N LEU A 77 -27.06 10.37 20.89
CA LEU A 77 -26.91 11.70 20.26
C LEU A 77 -28.19 12.54 20.31
N ARG A 78 -29.33 11.96 20.73
CA ARG A 78 -30.53 12.73 21.10
C ARG A 78 -30.39 13.12 22.58
N PRO A 79 -30.51 14.41 22.93
CA PRO A 79 -30.45 14.87 24.32
C PRO A 79 -31.55 14.27 25.18
#